data_AF-A0A9D7DI75-F1
#
_entry.id   AF-A0A9D7DI75-F1
#
_cell.length_a   1.000
_cell.length_b   1.000
_cell.length_c   1.000
_cell.angle_alpha   90.00
_cell.angle_beta   90.00
_cell.angle_gamma   90.00
#
_symmetry.space_group_name_H-M   'P 1'
#
loop_
_entity.id
_entity.type
_entity.pdbx_description
1 polymer ?
#
loop_
_entity_poly.entity_id
_entity_poly.type
_entity_poly.pdbx_seq_one_letter_code
_entity_poly.pdbx_strand_id
1 'polypeptide(L)'
;MESKNKMVAEARLFLRLGILSTVGFLFYYAHLFFGLLDNVVLFKTLAITFLLATVPLPIIAMNNKKLFPELTKSGKNILTLVTAILLFHHFLMTFIFVMFLKGESVF
;
A
#
# COMPACT_ATOMS: atom_id res chain seq x y z
N MET A 1 -29.83 5.49 12.45
CA MET A 1 -29.33 4.13 12.19
C MET A 1 -28.24 4.16 11.08
N GLU A 2 -27.24 5.03 11.22
CA GLU A 2 -26.31 5.41 10.13
C GLU A 2 -24.85 4.97 10.40
N SER A 3 -24.55 4.45 11.59
CA SER A 3 -23.17 4.17 12.02
C SER A 3 -22.61 2.82 11.53
N LYS A 4 -23.41 1.76 11.54
CA LYS A 4 -22.92 0.39 11.27
C LYS A 4 -22.55 0.17 9.80
N ASN A 5 -23.37 0.66 8.86
CA ASN A 5 -23.12 0.50 7.43
C ASN A 5 -21.85 1.24 7.00
N LYS A 6 -21.62 2.44 7.55
CA LYS A 6 -20.40 3.22 7.30
C LYS A 6 -19.15 2.51 7.82
N MET A 7 -19.21 1.94 9.02
CA MET A 7 -18.09 1.16 9.59
C MET A 7 -17.75 -0.08 8.75
N VAL A 8 -18.75 -0.81 8.26
CA VAL A 8 -18.52 -1.96 7.38
C VAL A 8 -17.91 -1.54 6.05
N ALA A 9 -18.36 -0.42 5.48
CA ALA A 9 -17.80 0.11 4.23
C ALA A 9 -16.33 0.50 4.40
N GLU A 10 -15.98 1.20 5.48
CA GLU A 10 -14.60 1.57 5.79
C GLU A 10 -13.70 0.34 6.05
N ALA A 11 -14.21 -0.69 6.74
CA ALA A 11 -13.46 -1.94 6.96
C ALA A 11 -13.21 -2.70 5.64
N ARG A 12 -14.22 -2.75 4.75
CA ARG A 12 -14.05 -3.33 3.41
C ARG A 12 -13.06 -2.53 2.57
N LEU A 13 -13.10 -1.21 2.65
CA LEU A 13 -12.14 -0.34 1.98
C LEU A 13 -10.73 -0.61 2.49
N PHE A 14 -10.55 -0.66 3.81
CA PHE A 14 -9.26 -0.98 4.43
C PHE A 14 -8.70 -2.30 3.92
N LEU A 15 -9.51 -3.35 3.88
CA LEU A 15 -9.09 -4.66 3.38
C LEU A 15 -8.71 -4.62 1.90
N ARG A 16 -9.51 -3.96 1.06
CA ARG A 16 -9.23 -3.81 -0.38
C ARG A 16 -7.94 -3.04 -0.62
N LEU A 17 -7.72 -1.96 0.12
CA LEU A 17 -6.49 -1.17 0.05
C LEU A 17 -5.29 -1.97 0.56
N GLY A 18 -5.46 -2.77 1.61
CA GLY A 18 -4.43 -3.68 2.12
C GLY A 18 -4.01 -4.69 1.06
N ILE A 19 -4.98 -5.35 0.41
CA ILE A 19 -4.71 -6.29 -0.69
C ILE A 19 -4.02 -5.59 -1.86
N LEU A 20 -4.54 -4.43 -2.28
CA LEU A 20 -3.95 -3.66 -3.39
C LEU A 20 -2.51 -3.24 -3.08
N SER A 21 -2.24 -2.84 -1.83
CA SER A 21 -0.89 -2.53 -1.37
C SER A 21 0.02 -3.74 -1.47
N THR A 22 -0.42 -4.90 -0.97
CA THR A 22 0.37 -6.14 -1.07
C THR A 22 0.62 -6.55 -2.53
N VAL A 23 -0.34 -6.35 -3.43
CA VAL A 23 -0.13 -6.57 -4.87
C VAL A 23 0.94 -5.63 -5.42
N GLY A 24 0.90 -4.34 -5.07
CA GLY A 24 1.94 -3.39 -5.47
C GLY A 24 3.34 -3.74 -4.91
N PHE A 25 3.41 -4.25 -3.68
CA PHE A 25 4.64 -4.80 -3.11
C PHE A 25 5.17 -5.95 -3.98
N LEU A 26 4.33 -6.95 -4.28
CA LEU A 26 4.73 -8.08 -5.12
C LEU A 26 5.15 -7.63 -6.52
N PHE A 27 4.43 -6.68 -7.10
CA PHE A 27 4.76 -6.07 -8.38
C PHE A 27 6.17 -5.46 -8.41
N TYR A 28 6.55 -4.69 -7.39
CA TYR A 28 7.88 -4.11 -7.30
C TYR A 28 8.99 -5.16 -7.27
N TYR A 29 8.84 -6.18 -6.43
CA TYR A 29 9.84 -7.24 -6.31
C TYR A 29 9.89 -8.10 -7.57
N ALA A 30 8.75 -8.46 -8.11
CA ALA A 30 8.70 -9.27 -9.30
C ALA A 30 9.32 -8.52 -10.51
N HIS A 31 9.13 -7.21 -10.61
CA HIS A 31 9.85 -6.42 -11.61
C HIS A 31 11.35 -6.27 -11.31
N LEU A 32 11.74 -6.03 -10.05
CA LEU A 32 13.14 -5.89 -9.65
C LEU A 32 13.98 -7.15 -9.96
N PHE A 33 13.42 -8.34 -9.71
CA PHE A 33 14.14 -9.61 -9.83
C PHE A 33 13.98 -10.28 -11.19
N PHE A 34 12.85 -10.10 -11.87
CA PHE A 34 12.54 -10.81 -13.11
C PHE A 34 12.32 -9.91 -14.33
N GLY A 35 12.37 -8.58 -14.17
CA GLY A 35 12.20 -7.66 -15.30
C GLY A 35 10.82 -7.72 -15.96
N LEU A 36 9.75 -7.94 -15.18
CA LEU A 36 8.39 -8.23 -15.68
C LEU A 36 7.78 -7.24 -16.70
N LEU A 37 8.27 -6.01 -16.79
CA LEU A 37 7.66 -4.95 -17.61
C LEU A 37 8.72 -4.13 -18.32
N ASP A 38 8.93 -4.37 -19.61
CA ASP A 38 9.87 -3.60 -20.43
C ASP A 38 9.39 -2.17 -20.70
N ASN A 39 8.07 -1.94 -20.65
CA ASN A 39 7.52 -0.61 -20.87
C ASN A 39 7.69 0.29 -19.63
N VAL A 40 8.76 1.09 -19.67
CA VAL A 40 9.17 2.00 -18.58
C VAL A 40 8.07 2.99 -18.19
N VAL A 41 7.34 3.54 -19.16
CA VAL A 41 6.27 4.51 -18.89
C VAL A 41 5.13 3.83 -18.13
N LEU A 42 4.66 2.69 -18.63
CA LEU A 42 3.61 1.92 -17.99
C LEU A 42 4.00 1.50 -16.57
N PHE A 43 5.23 1.01 -16.40
CA PHE A 43 5.75 0.61 -15.10
C PHE A 43 5.77 1.78 -14.11
N LYS A 44 6.29 2.95 -14.51
CA LYS A 44 6.31 4.16 -13.67
C LYS A 44 4.90 4.62 -13.31
N THR A 45 3.96 4.61 -14.26
CA THR A 45 2.55 4.95 -14.01
C THR A 45 1.92 4.00 -12.99
N LEU A 46 2.15 2.70 -13.12
CA LEU A 46 1.64 1.70 -12.17
C LEU A 46 2.27 1.88 -10.77
N ALA A 47 3.58 2.11 -10.69
CA ALA A 47 4.27 2.38 -9.43
C ALA A 47 3.68 3.59 -8.70
N ILE A 48 3.52 4.72 -9.40
CA ILE A 48 2.89 5.93 -8.85
C ILE A 48 1.45 5.64 -8.43
N THR A 49 0.70 4.86 -9.22
CA THR A 49 -0.67 4.47 -8.88
C THR A 49 -0.73 3.67 -7.59
N PHE A 50 0.15 2.67 -7.42
CA PHE A 50 0.24 1.89 -6.18
C PHE A 50 0.61 2.77 -4.98
N LEU A 51 1.55 3.72 -5.14
CA LEU A 51 1.86 4.67 -4.08
C LEU A 51 0.63 5.50 -3.68
N LEU A 52 -0.02 6.15 -4.63
CA LEU A 52 -1.17 7.03 -4.35
C LEU A 52 -2.35 6.25 -3.76
N ALA A 53 -2.63 5.06 -4.28
CA ALA A 53 -3.72 4.22 -3.79
C ALA A 53 -3.49 3.72 -2.35
N THR A 54 -2.24 3.64 -1.89
CA THR A 54 -1.92 3.14 -0.55
C THR A 54 -1.86 4.22 0.52
N VAL A 55 -1.82 5.50 0.15
CA VAL A 55 -1.84 6.65 1.10
C VAL A 55 -2.99 6.58 2.11
N PRO A 56 -4.24 6.23 1.75
CA PRO A 56 -5.34 6.18 2.71
C PRO A 56 -5.22 5.06 3.75
N LEU A 57 -4.43 4.01 3.47
CA LEU A 57 -4.33 2.82 4.31
C LEU A 57 -3.86 3.14 5.74
N PRO A 58 -2.70 3.80 5.96
CA PRO A 58 -2.28 4.20 7.31
C PRO A 58 -3.22 5.23 7.95
N ILE A 59 -3.87 6.10 7.17
CA ILE A 59 -4.84 7.06 7.70
C ILE A 59 -6.05 6.34 8.31
N ILE A 60 -6.58 5.33 7.60
CA ILE A 60 -7.68 4.49 8.10
C ILE A 60 -7.21 3.65 9.30
N ALA A 61 -5.96 3.12 9.27
CA ALA A 61 -5.37 2.42 10.40
C ALA A 61 -5.22 3.30 11.64
N MET A 62 -4.85 4.58 11.51
CA MET A 62 -4.72 5.51 12.63
C MET A 62 -6.08 5.86 13.25
N ASN A 63 -7.13 5.91 12.43
CA ASN A 63 -8.51 6.20 12.86
C ASN A 63 -9.27 4.96 13.39
N ASN A 64 -8.56 3.85 13.61
CA ASN A 64 -9.07 2.50 13.92
C ASN A 64 -9.97 2.31 15.16
N LYS A 65 -10.15 3.33 16.02
CA LYS A 65 -10.82 3.14 17.34
C LYS A 65 -12.19 2.47 17.21
N LYS A 66 -12.92 2.74 16.12
CA LYS A 66 -14.22 2.13 15.81
C LYS A 66 -14.13 0.93 14.86
N LEU A 67 -13.16 0.91 13.95
CA LEU A 67 -13.05 -0.09 12.88
C LEU A 67 -12.66 -1.48 13.38
N PHE A 68 -11.79 -1.55 14.38
CA PHE A 68 -11.29 -2.81 14.93
C PHE A 68 -11.46 -2.80 16.46
N PRO A 69 -12.71 -2.92 16.97
CA PRO A 69 -12.97 -2.82 18.40
C PRO A 69 -12.31 -3.95 19.19
N GLU A 70 -12.18 -5.13 18.58
CA GLU A 70 -11.59 -6.35 19.18
C GLU A 70 -10.06 -6.32 19.26
N LEU A 71 -9.39 -5.40 18.55
CA LEU A 71 -7.94 -5.26 18.65
C LEU A 71 -7.55 -4.59 19.97
N THR A 72 -6.60 -5.21 20.66
CA THR A 72 -5.93 -4.62 21.83
C THR A 72 -5.24 -3.30 21.44
N LYS A 73 -4.93 -2.46 22.44
CA LYS A 73 -4.17 -1.21 22.23
C LYS A 73 -2.85 -1.46 21.50
N SER A 74 -2.17 -2.56 21.84
CA SER A 74 -0.94 -2.99 21.17
C SER A 74 -1.19 -3.39 19.71
N GLY A 75 -2.22 -4.20 19.44
CA GLY A 75 -2.58 -4.60 18.08
C GLY A 75 -2.93 -3.42 17.16
N LYS A 76 -3.60 -2.40 17.70
CA LYS A 76 -3.89 -1.15 16.99
C LYS A 76 -2.62 -0.38 16.63
N ASN A 77 -1.65 -0.31 17.55
CA ASN A 77 -0.36 0.33 17.28
C ASN A 77 0.44 -0.42 16.22
N ILE A 78 0.47 -1.76 16.30
CA ILE A 78 1.15 -2.60 15.30
C ILE A 78 0.51 -2.42 13.92
N LEU A 79 -0.82 -2.41 13.83
CA LEU A 79 -1.53 -2.20 12.56
C LEU A 79 -1.17 -0.85 11.92
N THR A 80 -1.17 0.22 12.72
CA THR A 80 -0.73 1.56 12.27
C THR A 80 0.72 1.55 11.82
N LEU A 81 1.61 0.92 12.59
CA LEU A 81 3.03 0.84 12.25
C LEU A 81 3.26 0.07 10.93
N VAL A 82 2.65 -1.11 10.79
CA VAL A 82 2.80 -1.95 9.60
C VAL A 82 2.28 -1.23 8.36
N THR A 83 1.12 -0.57 8.45
CA THR A 83 0.56 0.19 7.32
C THR A 83 1.38 1.43 6.97
N ALA A 84 2.01 2.08 7.96
CA ALA A 84 2.94 3.17 7.73
C ALA A 84 4.25 2.70 7.07
N ILE A 85 4.83 1.59 7.55
CA ILE A 85 6.02 0.95 6.94
C ILE A 85 5.71 0.53 5.51
N LEU A 86 4.52 -0.02 5.26
CA LEU A 86 4.11 -0.41 3.92
C LEU A 86 4.02 0.81 3.00
N LEU A 87 3.36 1.89 3.42
CA LEU A 87 3.35 3.14 2.64
C LEU A 87 4.76 3.66 2.37
N PHE A 88 5.62 3.67 3.39
CA PHE A 88 7.02 4.07 3.24
C PHE A 88 7.76 3.18 2.23
N HIS A 89 7.53 1.88 2.26
CA HIS A 89 8.07 0.95 1.28
C HIS A 89 7.58 1.29 -0.15
N HIS A 90 6.29 1.52 -0.35
CA HIS A 90 5.75 1.93 -1.65
C HIS A 90 6.37 3.24 -2.13
N PHE A 91 6.57 4.21 -1.23
CA PHE A 91 7.24 5.46 -1.53
C PHE A 91 8.68 5.22 -1.98
N LEU A 92 9.45 4.44 -1.21
CA LEU A 92 10.84 4.14 -1.50
C LEU A 92 11.00 3.40 -2.83
N MET A 93 10.20 2.35 -3.09
CA MET A 93 10.28 1.62 -4.36
C MET A 93 9.91 2.50 -5.54
N THR A 94 8.82 3.28 -5.43
CA THR A 94 8.44 4.24 -6.49
C THR A 94 9.56 5.25 -6.72
N PHE A 95 10.18 5.77 -5.66
CA PHE A 95 11.29 6.70 -5.75
C PHE A 95 12.50 6.07 -6.46
N ILE A 96 12.92 4.87 -6.05
CA ILE A 96 14.01 4.13 -6.70
C ILE A 96 13.71 3.91 -8.19
N PHE A 97 12.51 3.44 -8.52
CA PHE A 97 12.13 3.10 -9.88
C PHE A 97 11.88 4.30 -10.80
N VAL A 98 11.36 5.39 -10.26
CA VAL A 98 11.05 6.59 -11.06
C VAL A 98 12.31 7.44 -11.23
N MET A 99 13.11 7.59 -10.17
CA MET A 99 14.24 8.51 -10.12
C MET A 99 15.59 7.87 -10.50
N PHE A 100 15.83 6.61 -10.10
CA PHE A 100 17.16 6.00 -10.25
C PHE A 100 17.23 4.92 -11.32
N LEU A 101 16.22 4.04 -11.40
CA LEU A 101 16.20 2.99 -12.40
C LEU A 101 15.59 3.52 -13.70
N LYS A 102 16.43 3.70 -14.72
CA LYS A 102 16.03 4.05 -16.08
C LYS A 102 15.38 2.87 -16.80
N GLY A 103 14.55 2.06 -16.14
CA GLY A 103 13.88 0.90 -16.76
C GLY A 103 14.83 -0.17 -17.35
N GLU A 104 16.13 -0.04 -17.14
CA GLU A 104 17.09 -1.10 -17.37
C GLU A 104 17.19 -1.90 -16.08
N SER A 105 17.09 -3.21 -16.22
CA SER A 105 17.25 -4.18 -15.15
C SER A 105 18.52 -3.85 -14.36
N VAL A 106 18.47 -4.06 -13.04
CA VAL A 106 19.65 -3.93 -12.17
C VAL A 106 20.69 -5.05 -12.46
N PHE A 107 20.40 -5.91 -13.44
CA PHE A 107 21.23 -7.01 -13.91
C PHE A 107 21.25 -7.05 -15.43
#